data_AF-A0AAV6UKA9-F1
#
_entry.id   AF-A0AAV6UKA9-F1
#
_cell.length_a   1.000
_cell.length_b   1.000
_cell.length_c   1.000
_cell.angle_alpha   90.00
_cell.angle_beta   90.00
_cell.angle_gamma   90.00
#
_symmetry.space_group_name_H-M   'P 1'
#
loop_
_entity.id
_entity.type
_entity.pdbx_description
1 polymer ?
#
loop_
_entity_poly.entity_id
_entity_poly.type
_entity_poly.pdbx_seq_one_letter_code
_entity_poly.pdbx_strand_id
1 'polypeptide(L)'
;MKHAFSFAGLFDLAQAFEWVWGNIAYFGGMKTSGYIGLTLVGQGSGAMAVSLLQMAVPNISKFKEVKMILNGASFLTLKALEGVDEEGNSYVNNLRLTNMLADALDCPTPLWKNRNATITCLKGETTQ
;
A
#
# COMPACT_ATOMS: atom_id res chain seq x y z
N MET A 1 -0.27 14.09 12.90
CA MET A 1 -0.50 12.72 12.41
C MET A 1 0.38 12.40 11.19
N LYS A 2 1.72 12.48 11.29
CA LYS A 2 2.63 12.37 10.13
C LYS A 2 3.68 11.25 10.19
N HIS A 3 3.72 10.44 11.25
CA HIS A 3 4.97 9.75 11.58
C HIS A 3 5.10 8.31 11.06
N ALA A 4 4.00 7.59 10.76
CA ALA A 4 4.05 6.30 10.04
C ALA A 4 2.63 5.95 9.57
N PHE A 5 2.42 5.78 8.27
CA PHE A 5 1.13 5.42 7.71
C PHE A 5 1.23 4.01 7.10
N SER A 6 0.43 3.07 7.61
CA SER A 6 0.54 1.64 7.28
C SER A 6 0.29 1.29 5.81
N PHE A 7 -0.34 2.19 5.04
CA PHE A 7 -0.62 1.97 3.61
C PHE A 7 0.16 2.91 2.68
N ALA A 8 1.36 3.35 3.07
CA ALA A 8 2.19 4.21 2.23
C ALA A 8 2.39 3.66 0.81
N GLY A 9 2.72 2.37 0.66
CA GLY A 9 2.87 1.75 -0.66
C GLY A 9 1.60 1.71 -1.51
N LEU A 10 0.40 1.63 -0.90
CA LEU A 10 -0.85 1.74 -1.66
C LEU A 10 -1.09 3.18 -2.14
N PHE A 11 -0.70 4.18 -1.35
CA PHE A 11 -0.76 5.57 -1.79
C PHE A 11 0.25 5.87 -2.89
N ASP A 12 1.43 5.23 -2.89
CA ASP A 12 2.37 5.34 -3.99
C ASP A 12 1.78 4.80 -5.29
N LEU A 13 1.09 3.65 -5.23
CA LEU A 13 0.37 3.12 -6.39
C LEU A 13 -0.77 4.03 -6.85
N ALA A 14 -1.50 4.66 -5.92
CA ALA A 14 -2.54 5.64 -6.26
C ALA A 14 -1.96 6.87 -6.97
N GLN A 15 -0.84 7.42 -6.48
CA GLN A 15 -0.15 8.54 -7.12
C GLN A 15 0.43 8.15 -8.48
N ALA A 16 1.03 6.97 -8.60
CA ALA A 16 1.52 6.46 -9.88
C ALA A 16 0.37 6.32 -10.89
N PHE A 17 -0.79 5.83 -10.44
CA PHE A 17 -1.98 5.74 -11.27
C PHE A 17 -2.46 7.11 -11.75
N GLU A 18 -2.54 8.11 -10.84
CA GLU A 18 -2.89 9.48 -11.20
C GLU A 18 -1.90 10.08 -12.21
N TRP A 19 -0.60 9.83 -12.04
CA TRP A 19 0.42 10.26 -12.98
C TRP A 19 0.24 9.61 -14.36
N VAL A 20 0.05 8.29 -14.42
CA VAL A 20 -0.21 7.57 -15.68
C VAL A 20 -1.47 8.14 -16.33
N TRP A 21 -2.56 8.31 -15.59
CA TRP A 21 -3.79 8.89 -16.11
C TRP A 21 -3.57 10.30 -16.67
N GLY A 22 -2.77 11.12 -15.99
CA GLY A 22 -2.40 12.46 -16.42
C GLY A 22 -1.62 12.47 -17.73
N ASN A 23 -0.74 11.49 -17.94
CA ASN A 23 0.31 11.55 -18.95
C ASN A 23 0.18 10.54 -20.10
N ILE A 24 -0.67 9.51 -20.00
CA ILE A 24 -0.68 8.39 -20.96
C ILE A 24 -0.92 8.83 -22.42
N ALA A 25 -1.64 9.94 -22.63
CA ALA A 25 -1.90 10.49 -23.96
C ALA A 25 -0.60 10.94 -24.67
N TYR A 26 0.40 11.44 -23.92
CA TYR A 26 1.71 11.81 -24.47
C TYR A 26 2.51 10.60 -24.95
N PHE A 27 2.17 9.40 -24.48
CA PHE A 27 2.80 8.13 -24.88
C PHE A 27 1.95 7.37 -25.92
N GLY A 28 0.97 8.03 -26.54
CA GLY A 28 0.10 7.43 -27.56
C GLY A 28 -1.00 6.54 -26.99
N GLY A 29 -1.22 6.54 -25.67
CA GLY A 29 -2.34 5.79 -25.08
C GLY A 29 -3.67 6.53 -25.19
N MET A 30 -4.75 5.76 -25.12
CA MET A 30 -6.10 6.28 -25.30
C MET A 30 -6.61 6.96 -24.02
N LYS A 31 -6.83 8.27 -24.11
CA LYS A 31 -7.50 9.09 -23.10
C LYS A 31 -8.56 9.95 -23.80
N THR A 32 -9.82 9.54 -23.74
CA THR A 32 -10.96 10.34 -24.23
C THR A 32 -11.68 10.97 -23.03
N SER A 33 -12.48 12.02 -23.27
CA SER A 33 -13.20 12.76 -22.23
C SER A 33 -14.17 11.83 -21.47
N GLY A 34 -13.68 11.18 -20.41
CA GLY A 34 -14.41 10.24 -19.57
C GLY A 34 -13.91 8.79 -19.60
N TYR A 35 -13.05 8.40 -20.54
CA TYR A 35 -12.56 7.04 -20.67
C TYR A 35 -11.05 6.98 -20.85
N ILE A 36 -10.43 6.03 -20.16
CA ILE A 36 -9.02 5.71 -20.33
C ILE A 36 -8.91 4.23 -20.70
N GLY A 37 -8.15 3.92 -21.75
CA GLY A 37 -7.85 2.55 -22.13
C GLY A 37 -6.78 1.93 -21.23
N LEU A 38 -7.04 1.83 -19.93
CA LEU A 38 -6.07 1.33 -18.95
C LEU A 38 -6.54 0.02 -18.34
N THR A 39 -5.65 -0.98 -18.36
CA THR A 39 -5.86 -2.26 -17.68
C THR A 39 -4.81 -2.42 -16.60
N LEU A 40 -5.26 -2.59 -15.35
CA LEU A 40 -4.39 -2.92 -14.23
C LEU A 40 -4.23 -4.44 -14.15
N VAL A 41 -2.99 -4.91 -14.14
CA VAL A 41 -2.69 -6.33 -14.04
C VAL A 41 -1.84 -6.53 -12.79
N GLY A 42 -2.29 -7.43 -11.91
CA GLY A 42 -1.58 -7.77 -10.69
C GLY A 42 -1.40 -9.28 -10.54
N GLN A 43 -0.30 -9.68 -9.91
CA GLN A 43 -0.04 -11.05 -9.49
C GLN A 43 0.33 -11.07 -8.00
N GLY A 44 -0.16 -12.05 -7.24
CA GLY A 44 0.16 -12.19 -5.81
C GLY A 44 -0.21 -10.93 -5.01
N SER A 45 0.75 -10.36 -4.26
CA SER A 45 0.55 -9.09 -3.52
C SER A 45 0.18 -7.91 -4.44
N GLY A 46 0.58 -7.94 -5.71
CA GLY A 46 0.16 -6.96 -6.72
C GLY A 46 -1.32 -7.09 -7.07
N ALA A 47 -1.86 -8.32 -7.15
CA ALA A 47 -3.30 -8.53 -7.34
C ALA A 47 -4.10 -8.05 -6.12
N MET A 48 -3.59 -8.28 -4.91
CA MET A 48 -4.18 -7.73 -3.68
C MET A 48 -4.21 -6.20 -3.73
N ALA A 49 -3.09 -5.56 -4.09
CA ALA A 49 -2.98 -4.11 -4.19
C ALA A 49 -3.92 -3.50 -5.25
N VAL A 50 -3.98 -4.08 -6.45
CA VAL A 50 -4.91 -3.64 -7.52
C VAL A 50 -6.37 -3.71 -7.05
N SER A 51 -6.74 -4.80 -6.37
CA SER A 51 -8.10 -4.94 -5.83
C SER A 51 -8.40 -3.98 -4.67
N LEU A 52 -7.41 -3.66 -3.81
CA LEU A 52 -7.55 -2.67 -2.74
C LEU A 52 -7.67 -1.23 -3.28
N LEU A 53 -6.91 -0.88 -4.32
CA LEU A 53 -6.98 0.43 -4.98
C LEU A 53 -8.40 0.76 -5.45
N GLN A 54 -9.12 -0.24 -5.98
CA GLN A 54 -10.49 -0.06 -6.44
C GLN A 54 -11.48 0.29 -5.30
N MET A 55 -11.28 -0.29 -4.12
CA MET A 55 -12.24 -0.19 -3.01
C MET A 55 -11.93 0.94 -2.03
N ALA A 56 -10.65 1.16 -1.75
CA ALA A 56 -10.22 1.97 -0.62
C ALA A 56 -9.80 3.40 -0.98
N VAL A 57 -9.49 3.68 -2.25
CA VAL A 57 -9.00 5.01 -2.65
C VAL A 57 -10.14 5.87 -3.19
N PRO A 58 -10.58 6.91 -2.46
CA PRO A 58 -11.77 7.70 -2.80
C PRO A 58 -11.71 8.39 -4.18
N ASN A 59 -10.51 8.64 -4.72
CA ASN A 59 -10.33 9.28 -6.03
C ASN A 59 -10.30 8.31 -7.22
N ILE A 60 -10.13 7.00 -7.01
CA ILE A 60 -10.07 6.03 -8.12
C ILE A 60 -11.47 5.73 -8.68
N SER A 61 -12.51 6.01 -7.88
CA SER A 61 -13.92 6.00 -8.31
C SER A 61 -14.25 6.96 -9.47
N LYS A 62 -13.39 7.96 -9.73
CA LYS A 62 -13.51 8.88 -10.88
C LYS A 62 -13.22 8.18 -12.21
N PHE A 63 -12.53 7.05 -12.18
CA PHE A 63 -12.18 6.27 -13.37
C PHE A 63 -13.23 5.18 -13.56
N LYS A 64 -14.33 5.54 -14.25
CA LYS A 64 -15.51 4.69 -14.42
C LYS A 64 -15.27 3.37 -15.16
N GLU A 65 -14.15 3.22 -15.87
CA GLU A 65 -13.85 2.03 -16.69
C GLU A 65 -12.37 1.61 -16.64
N VAL A 66 -11.88 1.23 -15.46
CA VAL A 66 -10.58 0.55 -15.34
C VAL A 66 -10.80 -0.96 -15.38
N LYS A 67 -10.20 -1.65 -16.35
CA LYS A 67 -10.22 -3.12 -16.41
C LYS A 67 -9.14 -3.68 -15.49
N MET A 68 -9.40 -4.84 -14.88
CA MET A 68 -8.46 -5.46 -13.96
C MET A 68 -8.28 -6.95 -14.24
N ILE A 69 -7.04 -7.40 -14.16
CA ILE A 69 -6.68 -8.82 -14.20
C ILE A 69 -5.96 -9.14 -12.89
N LEU A 70 -6.56 -10.02 -12.10
CA LEU A 70 -6.07 -10.43 -10.78
C LEU A 70 -5.59 -11.88 -10.87
N ASN A 71 -4.28 -12.10 -10.78
CA ASN A 71 -3.69 -13.43 -10.87
C ASN A 71 -3.23 -13.92 -9.48
N GLY A 72 -3.81 -15.01 -9.01
CA GLY A 72 -3.35 -15.73 -7.82
C GLY A 72 -3.68 -15.11 -6.46
N ALA A 73 -4.30 -13.93 -6.39
CA ALA A 73 -4.80 -13.34 -5.14
C ALA A 73 -5.82 -12.21 -5.36
N SER A 74 -6.46 -11.77 -4.27
CA SER A 74 -7.35 -10.61 -4.19
C SER A 74 -7.32 -10.04 -2.76
N PHE A 75 -7.92 -8.87 -2.53
CA PHE A 75 -7.99 -8.25 -1.20
C PHE A 75 -8.71 -9.12 -0.15
N LEU A 76 -9.52 -10.10 -0.59
CA LEU A 76 -10.23 -11.03 0.30
C LEU A 76 -9.38 -12.25 0.68
N THR A 77 -8.19 -12.41 0.11
CA THR A 77 -7.31 -13.49 0.56
C THR A 77 -6.92 -13.30 2.02
N LEU A 78 -6.84 -14.41 2.76
CA LEU A 78 -6.55 -14.41 4.20
C LEU A 78 -5.30 -13.58 4.53
N LYS A 79 -4.25 -13.71 3.70
CA LYS A 79 -3.01 -12.91 3.79
C LYS A 79 -3.26 -11.40 3.77
N ALA A 80 -4.22 -10.92 2.98
CA ALA A 80 -4.55 -9.51 2.85
C ALA A 80 -5.42 -8.98 4.00
N LEU A 81 -6.31 -9.81 4.58
CA LEU A 81 -7.23 -9.40 5.64
C LEU A 81 -6.65 -9.56 7.04
N GLU A 82 -5.96 -10.68 7.28
CA GLU A 82 -5.46 -11.07 8.59
C GLU A 82 -3.95 -10.90 8.70
N GLY A 83 -3.26 -10.51 7.63
CA GLY A 83 -1.81 -10.46 7.62
C GLY A 83 -1.24 -11.80 8.06
N VAL A 84 -1.72 -12.90 7.48
CA VAL A 84 -1.21 -14.25 7.75
C VAL A 84 -0.10 -14.58 6.74
N ASP A 85 0.95 -15.31 7.16
CA ASP A 85 1.93 -15.87 6.23
C ASP A 85 1.36 -17.08 5.45
N GLU A 86 2.18 -17.70 4.61
CA GLU A 86 1.79 -18.87 3.82
C GLU A 86 1.52 -20.09 4.70
N GLU A 87 2.09 -20.08 5.90
CA GLU A 87 1.98 -21.09 6.95
C GLU A 87 0.76 -20.88 7.87
N GLY A 88 0.01 -19.78 7.69
CA GLY A 88 -1.21 -19.48 8.46
C GLY A 88 -0.95 -18.78 9.80
N ASN A 89 0.27 -18.31 10.06
CA ASN A 89 0.58 -17.55 11.26
C ASN A 89 0.06 -16.13 11.12
N SER A 90 -0.75 -15.72 12.10
CA SER A 90 -1.41 -14.43 12.16
C SER A 90 -0.48 -13.31 12.65
N TYR A 91 -0.27 -12.29 11.81
CA TYR A 91 0.48 -11.07 12.14
C TYR A 91 -0.44 -9.85 12.37
N VAL A 92 -1.65 -10.07 12.90
CA VAL A 92 -2.75 -9.08 13.01
C VAL A 92 -2.44 -7.86 13.89
N ASN A 93 -1.22 -7.73 14.40
CA ASN A 93 -0.83 -6.55 15.15
C ASN A 93 0.36 -5.87 14.51
N ASN A 94 0.09 -4.98 13.55
CA ASN A 94 1.09 -4.10 12.94
C ASN A 94 1.94 -3.39 14.00
N LEU A 95 1.36 -3.03 15.16
CA LEU A 95 2.11 -2.46 16.28
C LEU A 95 3.09 -3.47 16.90
N ARG A 96 2.72 -4.75 17.01
CA ARG A 96 3.60 -5.81 17.50
C ARG A 96 4.76 -6.06 16.54
N LEU A 97 4.47 -6.18 15.24
CA LEU A 97 5.50 -6.32 14.22
C LEU A 97 6.46 -5.12 14.22
N THR A 98 5.91 -3.91 14.35
CA THR A 98 6.75 -2.71 14.37
C THR A 98 7.57 -2.63 15.67
N ASN A 99 7.04 -3.09 16.82
CA ASN A 99 7.83 -3.23 18.04
C ASN A 99 8.95 -4.26 17.87
N MET A 100 8.67 -5.43 17.28
CA MET A 100 9.69 -6.46 17.02
C MET A 100 10.79 -5.96 16.07
N LEU A 101 10.41 -5.21 15.04
CA LEU A 101 11.37 -4.56 14.14
C LEU A 101 12.20 -3.50 14.86
N ALA A 102 11.57 -2.67 15.69
CA ALA A 102 12.26 -1.66 16.48
C ALA A 102 13.24 -2.31 17.49
N ASP A 103 12.81 -3.36 18.19
CA ASP A 103 13.68 -4.12 19.11
C ASP A 103 14.86 -4.76 18.37
N ALA A 104 14.64 -5.33 17.18
CA ALA A 104 15.70 -5.94 16.37
C ALA A 104 16.72 -4.93 15.81
N LEU A 105 16.35 -3.65 15.75
CA LEU A 105 17.20 -2.55 15.29
C LEU A 105 17.73 -1.69 16.46
N ASP A 106 17.62 -2.18 17.71
CA ASP A 106 17.99 -1.47 18.94
C ASP A 106 17.33 -0.07 19.08
N CYS A 107 16.13 0.09 18.54
CA CYS A 107 15.35 1.31 18.63
C CYS A 107 14.46 1.34 19.89
N PRO A 108 14.13 2.53 20.42
CA PRO A 108 13.32 2.65 21.63
C PRO A 108 11.94 1.97 21.49
N THR A 109 11.59 1.08 22.41
CA THR A 109 10.26 0.45 22.50
C THR A 109 9.65 0.66 23.90
N PRO A 110 8.33 0.43 24.09
CA PRO A 110 7.31 0.14 23.08
C PRO A 110 6.84 1.40 22.33
N LEU A 111 6.45 1.24 21.07
CA LEU A 111 6.02 2.31 20.15
C LEU A 111 4.90 3.21 20.69
N TRP A 112 4.00 2.67 21.51
CA TRP A 112 2.89 3.45 22.07
C TRP A 112 3.36 4.47 23.11
N LYS A 113 4.52 4.26 23.73
CA LYS A 113 5.11 5.15 24.74
C LYS A 113 6.17 6.08 24.15
N ASN A 114 7.03 5.56 23.28
CA ASN A 114 8.19 6.28 22.72
C ASN A 114 8.05 6.62 21.23
N ARG A 115 6.82 6.69 20.70
CA ARG A 115 6.51 6.75 19.26
C ARG A 115 7.46 7.58 18.41
N ASN A 116 7.69 8.84 18.77
CA ASN A 116 8.51 9.74 17.96
C ASN A 116 9.98 9.32 17.97
N ALA A 117 10.52 9.00 19.14
CA ALA A 117 11.90 8.51 19.28
C ALA A 117 12.10 7.19 18.53
N THR A 118 11.13 6.27 18.62
CA THR A 118 11.17 5.00 17.86
C THR A 118 11.17 5.25 16.36
N ILE A 119 10.30 6.13 15.85
CA ILE A 119 10.19 6.40 14.42
C ILE A 119 11.44 7.12 13.90
N THR A 120 11.97 8.09 14.64
CA THR A 120 13.21 8.79 14.28
C THR A 120 14.38 7.80 14.21
N CYS A 121 14.49 6.91 15.19
CA CYS A 121 15.47 5.81 15.15
C CYS A 121 15.27 4.88 13.94
N LEU A 122 14.05 4.43 13.67
CA LEU A 122 13.73 3.55 12.53
C LEU A 122 14.02 4.20 11.16
N LYS A 123 14.01 5.53 11.08
CA LYS A 123 14.40 6.27 9.87
C LYS A 123 15.92 6.38 9.70
N GLY A 124 16.71 5.96 10.70
CA GLY A 124 18.15 6.22 10.74
C GLY A 124 18.49 7.69 10.95
N GLU A 125 17.52 8.52 11.36
CA GLU A 125 17.75 9.91 11.74
C GLU A 125 18.25 9.92 13.19
N THR A 126 19.47 10.40 13.46
CA THR A 126 19.97 10.56 14.83
C THR A 126 19.11 11.58 15.57
N THR A 127 18.56 11.21 16.73
CA THR A 127 17.98 12.15 17.69
C THR A 127 19.07 13.09 18.18
N GLN A 128 19.18 14.27 17.58
CA GLN A 128 19.88 15.41 18.16
C GLN A 128 19.01 16.05 19.25
#